data_AF-A0A0L1JJ10-F1
#
_entry.id   AF-A0A0L1JJ10-F1
#
_cell.length_a   1.000
_cell.length_b   1.000
_cell.length_c   1.000
_cell.angle_alpha   90.00
_cell.angle_beta   90.00
_cell.angle_gamma   90.00
#
_symmetry.space_group_name_H-M   'P 1'
#
loop_
_entity.id
_entity.type
_entity.pdbx_description
1 polymer ?
#
loop_
_entity_poly.entity_id
_entity_poly.type
_entity_poly.pdbx_seq_one_letter_code
_entity_poly.pdbx_strand_id
1 'polypeptide(L)' 'MIERGLTVENEDEAKHYLHQIGYYRLCGYTLPFQKGGEEYDRHDFREPVAFATILDRYVFDRKLRLLL' A
#
# COMPACT_ATOMS: atom_id res chain seq x y z
N MET A 1 1.84 -9.23 1.27
CA MET A 1 0.74 -8.31 0.89
C MET A 1 -0.15 -8.94 -0.18
N ILE A 2 0.41 -9.61 -1.19
CA ILE A 2 -0.37 -10.35 -2.20
C ILE A 2 -1.27 -11.42 -1.55
N GLU A 3 -0.70 -12.27 -0.69
CA GLU A 3 -1.46 -13.28 0.08
C GLU A 3 -2.58 -12.70 0.96
N ARG A 4 -2.53 -11.40 1.25
CA ARG A 4 -3.54 -10.68 2.05
C ARG A 4 -4.65 -10.04 1.20
N GLY A 5 -4.61 -10.21 -0.12
CA GLY A 5 -5.59 -9.63 -1.05
C GLY A 5 -5.13 -8.36 -1.78
N LEU A 6 -3.85 -7.97 -1.68
CA LEU A 6 -3.32 -6.87 -2.51
C LEU A 6 -3.07 -7.36 -3.94
N THR A 7 -3.70 -6.71 -4.91
CA THR A 7 -3.49 -6.99 -6.33
C THR A 7 -2.23 -6.26 -6.82
N VAL A 8 -1.30 -7.00 -7.41
CA VAL A 8 -0.06 -6.48 -7.99
C VAL A 8 -0.03 -6.88 -9.45
N GLU A 9 -0.18 -5.91 -10.36
CA GLU A 9 -0.18 -6.18 -11.80
C GLU A 9 1.23 -6.46 -12.33
N ASN A 10 2.24 -5.75 -11.81
CA ASN A 10 3.64 -5.92 -12.15
C ASN A 10 4.48 -6.03 -10.88
N GLU A 11 4.96 -7.24 -10.60
CA GLU A 11 5.78 -7.50 -9.41
C GLU A 11 7.13 -6.80 -9.44
N ASP A 12 7.75 -6.66 -10.60
CA ASP A 12 9.08 -6.04 -10.72
C ASP A 12 8.99 -4.54 -10.44
N GLU A 13 7.94 -3.90 -10.95
CA GLU A 13 7.62 -2.51 -10.63
C GLU A 13 7.32 -2.33 -9.13
N ALA A 14 6.51 -3.22 -8.54
CA ALA A 14 6.21 -3.18 -7.12
C ALA A 14 7.48 -3.34 -6.25
N LYS A 15 8.38 -4.26 -6.63
CA LYS A 15 9.69 -4.44 -5.96
C LYS A 15 10.56 -3.20 -6.10
N HIS A 16 10.61 -2.59 -7.28
CA HIS A 16 11.35 -1.36 -7.53
C HIS A 16 10.89 -0.24 -6.59
N TYR A 17 9.58 0.01 -6.53
CA TYR A 17 9.02 1.03 -5.63
C TYR A 17 9.19 0.70 -4.16
N LEU A 18 9.05 -0.57 -3.77
CA LEU A 18 9.31 -1.00 -2.39
C LEU A 18 10.77 -0.77 -1.99
N HIS A 19 11.72 -0.98 -2.91
CA HIS A 19 13.14 -0.71 -2.66
C HIS A 19 13.43 0.80 -2.54
N GLN A 20 12.83 1.63 -3.39
CA GLN A 20 13.04 3.08 -3.39
C GLN A 20 12.33 3.82 -2.24
N ILE A 21 11.06 3.48 -1.98
CA ILE A 21 10.22 4.16 -0.98
C ILE A 21 10.42 3.53 0.40
N GLY A 22 10.65 2.22 0.45
CA GLY A 22 10.75 1.43 1.67
C GLY A 22 9.41 0.82 2.09
N TYR A 23 9.46 -0.47 2.47
CA TYR A 23 8.29 -1.25 2.90
C TYR A 23 7.49 -0.57 4.02
N TYR A 24 8.14 -0.10 5.07
CA TYR A 24 7.45 0.51 6.21
C TYR A 24 6.74 1.82 5.86
N ARG A 25 7.30 2.61 4.93
CA ARG A 25 6.65 3.84 4.47
C ARG A 25 5.39 3.51 3.68
N LEU A 26 5.48 2.60 2.70
CA LEU A 26 4.32 2.17 1.90
C LEU A 26 3.26 1.46 2.75
N CYS A 27 3.66 0.65 3.73
CA CYS A 27 2.75 -0.07 4.62
C CYS A 27 1.77 0.88 5.36
N GLY A 28 2.23 2.06 5.79
CA GLY A 28 1.35 3.05 6.43
C GLY A 28 0.18 3.49 5.55
N TYR A 29 0.37 3.56 4.23
CA TYR A 29 -0.69 3.92 3.28
C TYR A 29 -1.65 2.76 2.99
N THR A 30 -1.34 1.53 3.42
CA THR A 30 -2.23 0.37 3.27
C THR A 30 -3.31 0.29 4.35
N LEU A 31 -3.10 0.94 5.52
CA LEU A 31 -4.00 0.85 6.67
C LEU A 31 -5.48 1.15 6.38
N PRO A 32 -5.84 2.18 5.58
CA PRO A 32 -7.24 2.48 5.29
C PRO A 32 -7.96 1.37 4.52
N PHE A 33 -7.20 0.52 3.83
CA PHE A 33 -7.69 -0.54 2.96
C PHE A 33 -7.73 -1.90 3.66
N GLN A 34 -7.17 -2.00 4.86
CA GLN A 34 -7.20 -3.21 5.68
C GLN A 34 -8.56 -3.36 6.40
N LYS A 35 -8.94 -4.61 6.72
CA LYS A 35 -10.17 -4.94 7.46
C LYS A 35 -10.23 -4.30 8.84
N GLY A 36 -9.09 -4.07 9.50
CA GLY A 36 -8.98 -3.20 10.67
C GLY A 36 -9.75 -3.67 11.92
N GLY A 37 -9.97 -4.98 12.07
CA GLY A 37 -10.64 -5.59 13.24
C GLY A 37 -9.68 -6.19 14.28
N GLU A 38 -10.22 -6.86 15.29
CA GLU A 38 -9.46 -7.60 16.32
C GLU A 38 -9.15 -9.05 15.90
N GLU A 39 -9.70 -9.51 14.78
CA GLU A 39 -9.55 -10.88 14.27
C GLU A 39 -8.21 -11.12 13.55
N TYR A 40 -7.92 -12.40 13.26
CA TYR A 40 -6.71 -12.84 12.58
C TYR A 40 -6.51 -12.20 11.19
N ASP A 41 -7.59 -11.80 10.54
CA ASP A 41 -7.63 -11.18 9.21
C ASP A 41 -7.55 -9.65 9.25
N ARG A 42 -7.23 -9.03 10.40
CA ARG A 42 -7.20 -7.56 10.55
C ARG A 42 -6.37 -6.81 9.52
N HIS A 43 -5.37 -7.48 8.97
CA HIS A 43 -4.44 -6.93 7.98
C HIS A 43 -4.77 -7.32 6.54
N ASP A 44 -5.82 -8.11 6.34
CA ASP A 44 -6.30 -8.47 5.02
C ASP A 44 -7.00 -7.27 4.40
N PHE A 45 -6.93 -7.17 3.08
CA PHE A 45 -7.54 -6.07 2.33
C PHE A 45 -9.05 -6.33 2.15
N ARG A 46 -9.86 -5.26 2.23
CA ARG A 46 -11.33 -5.35 2.22
C ARG A 46 -11.95 -5.65 0.84
N GLU A 47 -11.28 -5.25 -0.24
CA GLU A 47 -11.70 -5.43 -1.64
C GLU A 47 -10.43 -5.53 -2.50
N PRO A 48 -10.46 -5.90 -3.80
CA PRO A 48 -9.23 -5.91 -4.58
C PRO A 48 -8.62 -4.52 -4.57
N VAL A 49 -7.54 -4.37 -3.80
CA VAL A 49 -6.80 -3.12 -3.67
C VAL A 49 -5.57 -3.29 -4.54
N ALA A 50 -5.46 -2.46 -5.58
CA ALA A 50 -4.30 -2.46 -6.43
C ALA A 50 -3.11 -1.79 -5.72
N PHE A 51 -1.90 -2.31 -5.93
CA PHE A 51 -0.67 -1.66 -5.47
C PHE A 51 -0.57 -0.22 -5.98
N ALA A 52 -1.02 0.04 -7.21
CA ALA A 52 -1.08 1.39 -7.79
C ALA A 52 -1.88 2.37 -6.91
N THR A 53 -3.00 1.94 -6.32
CA THR A 53 -3.81 2.79 -5.42
C THR A 53 -3.02 3.20 -4.16
N ILE A 54 -2.22 2.28 -3.61
CA ILE A 54 -1.36 2.57 -2.45
C ILE A 54 -0.24 3.55 -2.86
N LEU A 55 0.36 3.32 -4.03
CA LEU A 55 1.42 4.16 -4.57
C LEU A 55 0.93 5.59 -4.84
N ASP A 56 -0.25 5.75 -5.44
CA ASP A 56 -0.84 7.06 -5.71
C ASP A 56 -1.08 7.87 -4.44
N ARG A 57 -1.56 7.19 -3.37
CA ARG A 57 -1.75 7.84 -2.07
C ARG A 57 -0.43 8.31 -1.45
N TYR A 58 0.63 7.51 -1.57
CA TYR A 58 1.97 7.94 -1.17
C TYR A 58 2.48 9.12 -2.00
N VAL A 59 2.32 9.08 -3.33
CA VAL A 59 2.77 10.14 -4.24
C VAL A 59 2.05 11.45 -3.96
N PHE A 60 0.73 11.40 -3.73
CA PHE A 60 -0.06 12.56 -3.36
C PHE A 60 0.46 13.22 -2.07
N ASP A 61 0.62 12.43 -1.00
CA ASP A 61 1.13 12.91 0.29
C ASP A 61 2.57 13.43 0.19
N ARG A 62 3.43 12.77 -0.59
CA ARG A 62 4.78 13.25 -0.90
C ARG A 62 4.75 14.61 -1.60
N LYS A 63 3.88 14.81 -2.60
CA LYS A 63 3.71 16.09 -3.28
C LYS A 63 3.21 17.16 -2.32
N LEU A 64 2.24 16.84 -1.46
CA LEU A 64 1.72 17.77 -0.45
C LEU A 64 2.81 18.23 0.52
N ARG A 65 3.65 17.31 1.02
CA ARG A 65 4.79 17.65 1.90
C ARG A 65 5.85 18.53 1.26
N LEU A 66 5.97 18.54 -0.06
CA LEU A 66 6.92 19.41 -0.77
C LEU A 66 6.40 20.84 -0.97
N LEU A 67 5.10 21.06 -0.76
CA LEU A 67 4.45 22.35 -0.90
C LEU A 67 4.26 23.08 0.44
N LEU A 68 4.60 22.43 1.55
CA LEU A 68 4.56 22.95 2.92
C LEU A 68 5.98 23.22 3.42
#